data_AF-A0A962CJF8-F1
#
_entry.id   AF-A0A962CJF8-F1
#
_cell.length_a   1.000
_cell.length_b   1.000
_cell.length_c   1.000
_cell.angle_alpha   90.00
_cell.angle_beta   90.00
_cell.angle_gamma   90.00
#
_symmetry.space_group_name_H-M   'P 1'
#
loop_
_entity.id
_entity.type
_entity.pdbx_description
1 polymer ?
#
loop_
_entity_poly.entity_id
_entity_poly.type
_entity_poly.pdbx_seq_one_letter_code
_entity_poly.pdbx_strand_id
1 'polypeptide(L)'
;STLVMLVTDKQADIAILRTLGQSPRSIMGVFMVQGVLVGTLGIFLGVGFGVLLSLNLTSIVRWIEHTFGVAFLSADVYYISELPSDLQWSDVSWITLTAFFFCILATLYPAWRAARIDPAAALRYE
;
A
#
# COMPACT_ATOMS: atom_id res chain seq x y z
N SER A 1 -5.92 -10.22 -3.85
CA SER A 1 -5.70 -11.30 -4.83
C SER A 1 -5.50 -10.83 -6.28
N THR A 2 -5.08 -9.59 -6.51
CA THR A 2 -4.92 -9.00 -7.87
C THR A 2 -3.48 -9.03 -8.38
N LEU A 3 -2.47 -8.81 -7.53
CA LEU A 3 -1.05 -8.80 -7.96
C LEU A 3 -0.52 -10.17 -8.39
N VAL A 4 -0.98 -11.27 -7.76
CA VAL A 4 -0.59 -12.64 -8.16
C VAL A 4 -1.17 -13.00 -9.53
N MET A 5 -2.35 -12.46 -9.86
CA MET A 5 -3.05 -12.70 -11.12
C MET A 5 -2.40 -11.93 -12.28
N LEU A 6 -1.92 -10.71 -12.04
CA LEU A 6 -1.20 -9.89 -13.02
C LEU A 6 0.18 -10.50 -13.37
N VAL A 7 0.85 -11.16 -12.42
CA VAL A 7 2.09 -11.89 -12.67
C VAL A 7 1.87 -13.10 -13.57
N THR A 8 0.74 -13.81 -13.45
CA THR A 8 0.37 -14.90 -14.38
C THR A 8 0.01 -14.37 -15.76
N ASP A 9 -0.72 -13.26 -15.88
CA ASP A 9 -1.11 -12.66 -17.17
C ASP A 9 0.09 -12.12 -17.98
N LYS A 10 1.20 -11.77 -17.33
CA LYS A 10 2.41 -11.23 -17.98
C LYS A 10 3.52 -12.27 -18.20
N GLN A 11 3.25 -13.56 -17.94
CA GLN A 11 4.26 -14.63 -18.12
C GLN A 11 4.74 -14.76 -19.57
N ALA A 12 3.85 -14.59 -20.56
CA ALA A 12 4.21 -14.66 -21.98
C ALA A 12 5.15 -13.52 -22.39
N ASP A 13 4.84 -12.27 -22.00
CA ASP A 13 5.70 -11.10 -22.27
C ASP A 13 7.10 -11.25 -21.64
N ILE A 14 7.17 -11.78 -20.41
CA ILE A 14 8.44 -12.05 -19.71
C ILE A 14 9.23 -13.15 -20.43
N ALA A 15 8.56 -14.20 -20.90
CA ALA A 15 9.19 -15.28 -21.66
C ALA A 15 9.77 -14.78 -22.99
N ILE A 16 9.07 -13.91 -23.71
CA ILE A 16 9.56 -13.27 -24.95
C ILE A 16 10.78 -12.38 -24.64
N LEU A 17 10.73 -11.55 -23.60
CA LEU A 17 11.90 -10.73 -23.22
C LEU A 17 13.11 -11.60 -22.86
N ARG A 18 12.89 -12.75 -22.21
CA ARG A 18 13.95 -13.72 -21.89
C ARG A 18 14.51 -14.43 -23.13
N THR A 19 13.69 -14.74 -24.14
CA THR A 19 14.20 -15.32 -25.40
C THR A 19 14.96 -14.28 -26.24
N LEU A 20 14.61 -13.00 -26.13
CA LEU A 20 15.37 -11.87 -26.68
C LEU A 20 16.67 -11.56 -25.91
N GLY A 21 17.00 -12.31 -24.86
CA GLY A 21 18.27 -12.21 -24.15
C GLY A 21 18.25 -11.33 -22.90
N GLN A 22 17.10 -10.85 -22.42
CA GLN A 22 17.07 -10.14 -21.14
C GLN A 22 17.48 -11.04 -19.96
N SER A 23 18.34 -10.50 -19.12
CA SER A 23 18.75 -11.18 -17.89
C SER A 23 17.60 -11.17 -16.85
N PRO A 24 17.48 -12.22 -16.03
CA PRO A 24 16.50 -12.27 -14.92
C PRO A 24 16.59 -11.09 -13.96
N ARG A 25 17.78 -10.50 -13.79
CA ARG A 25 18.00 -9.31 -12.95
C ARG A 25 17.34 -8.06 -13.54
N SER A 26 17.33 -7.92 -14.86
CA SER A 26 16.66 -6.80 -15.54
C SER A 26 15.15 -6.86 -15.33
N ILE A 27 14.56 -8.06 -15.47
CA ILE A 27 13.13 -8.30 -15.24
C ILE A 27 12.77 -7.99 -13.79
N MET A 28 13.56 -8.50 -12.83
CA MET A 28 13.39 -8.18 -11.41
C MET A 28 13.42 -6.67 -11.16
N GLY A 29 14.34 -5.94 -11.81
CA GLY A 29 14.44 -4.48 -11.72
C GLY A 29 13.18 -3.75 -12.17
N VAL A 30 12.57 -4.16 -13.28
CA VAL A 30 11.33 -3.56 -13.79
C VAL A 30 10.19 -3.70 -12.78
N PHE A 31 9.99 -4.91 -12.25
CA PHE A 31 8.94 -5.15 -11.25
C PHE A 31 9.22 -4.43 -9.92
N MET A 32 10.47 -4.33 -9.51
CA MET A 32 10.87 -3.54 -8.34
C MET A 32 10.54 -2.06 -8.51
N VAL A 33 10.90 -1.46 -9.65
CA VAL A 33 10.60 -0.04 -9.93
C VAL A 33 9.09 0.19 -9.98
N GLN A 34 8.35 -0.69 -10.65
CA GLN A 34 6.89 -0.59 -10.72
C GLN A 34 6.24 -0.67 -9.33
N GLY A 35 6.66 -1.62 -8.50
CA GLY A 35 6.12 -1.77 -7.15
C GLY A 35 6.49 -0.61 -6.23
N VAL A 36 7.72 -0.09 -6.32
CA VAL A 36 8.13 1.11 -5.56
C VAL A 36 7.34 2.34 -5.99
N LEU A 37 7.09 2.53 -7.29
CA LEU A 37 6.30 3.66 -7.79
C LEU A 37 4.86 3.61 -7.26
N VAL A 38 4.18 2.48 -7.43
CA VAL A 38 2.80 2.30 -6.95
C VAL A 38 2.74 2.39 -5.43
N GLY A 39 3.71 1.78 -4.74
CA GLY A 39 3.86 1.81 -3.30
C GLY A 39 4.02 3.21 -2.73
N THR A 40 4.91 3.99 -3.33
CA THR A 40 5.19 5.37 -2.93
C THR A 40 3.93 6.23 -3.08
N LEU A 41 3.24 6.12 -4.22
CA LEU A 41 1.97 6.82 -4.44
C LEU A 41 0.91 6.43 -3.41
N GLY A 42 0.77 5.14 -3.12
CA GLY A 42 -0.17 4.63 -2.11
C GLY A 42 0.15 5.16 -0.70
N ILE A 43 1.44 5.23 -0.33
CA ILE A 43 1.88 5.77 0.96
C ILE A 43 1.58 7.27 1.04
N PHE A 44 1.91 8.06 0.01
CA PHE A 44 1.61 9.50 0.00
C PHE A 44 0.11 9.77 0.13
N LEU A 45 -0.72 9.05 -0.63
CA LEU A 45 -2.17 9.17 -0.55
C LEU A 45 -2.69 8.73 0.82
N GLY A 46 -2.19 7.61 1.35
CA GLY A 46 -2.59 7.09 2.66
C GLY A 46 -2.22 8.02 3.81
N VAL A 47 -1.00 8.56 3.82
CA VAL A 47 -0.54 9.52 4.83
C VAL A 47 -1.33 10.82 4.71
N GLY A 48 -1.50 11.36 3.50
CA GLY A 48 -2.28 12.58 3.28
C GLY A 48 -3.72 12.43 3.75
N PHE A 49 -4.37 11.31 3.41
CA PHE A 49 -5.72 11.02 3.86
C PHE A 49 -5.79 10.79 5.37
N GLY A 50 -4.83 10.08 5.95
CA GLY A 50 -4.76 9.82 7.40
C GLY A 50 -4.56 11.10 8.22
N VAL A 51 -3.68 12.00 7.79
CA VAL A 51 -3.49 13.33 8.42
C VAL A 51 -4.77 14.15 8.32
N LEU A 52 -5.39 14.20 7.13
CA LEU A 52 -6.63 14.95 6.94
C LEU A 52 -7.77 14.41 7.81
N LEU A 53 -7.89 13.09 7.92
CA LEU A 53 -8.88 12.44 8.78
C LEU A 53 -8.59 12.73 10.26
N SER A 54 -7.32 12.67 10.67
CA SER A 54 -6.89 12.94 12.05
C SER A 54 -7.23 14.35 12.49
N LEU A 55 -6.96 15.36 11.65
CA LEU A 55 -7.30 16.76 11.94
C LEU A 55 -8.82 17.02 11.99
N ASN A 56 -9.61 16.21 11.28
CA ASN A 56 -11.07 16.34 11.23
C ASN A 56 -11.80 15.34 12.15
N LEU A 57 -11.08 14.57 12.97
CA LEU A 57 -11.63 13.52 13.82
C LEU A 57 -12.77 14.05 14.70
N THR A 58 -12.55 15.18 15.37
CA THR A 58 -13.55 15.80 16.25
C THR A 58 -14.82 16.19 15.50
N SER A 59 -14.69 16.69 14.27
CA SER A 59 -15.84 17.06 13.44
C SER A 59 -16.60 15.83 12.93
N ILE A 60 -15.89 14.77 12.56
CA ILE A 60 -16.48 13.49 12.12
C ILE A 60 -17.24 12.83 13.27
N VAL A 61 -16.65 12.77 14.46
CA VAL A 61 -17.27 12.19 15.66
C VAL A 61 -18.55 12.93 16.02
N ARG A 62 -18.53 14.27 16.07
CA ARG A 62 -19.74 15.08 16.35
C ARG A 62 -20.83 14.87 15.29
N TRP A 63 -20.47 14.75 14.01
CA TRP A 63 -21.43 14.48 12.94
C TRP A 63 -22.10 13.10 13.09
N ILE A 64 -21.34 12.08 13.49
CA ILE A 64 -21.87 10.73 13.78
C ILE A 64 -22.78 10.77 15.01
N GLU A 65 -22.38 11.43 16.10
CA GLU A 65 -23.19 11.57 17.32
C GLU A 65 -24.55 12.22 17.04
N HIS A 66 -24.55 13.32 16.26
CA HIS A 66 -25.78 14.00 15.87
C HIS A 66 -26.69 13.12 14.98
N THR A 67 -26.09 12.31 14.10
CA THR A 67 -26.85 11.48 13.16
C THR A 67 -27.47 10.25 13.83
N PHE A 68 -26.76 9.63 14.76
CA PHE A 68 -27.21 8.42 15.45
C PHE A 68 -27.91 8.71 16.78
N GLY A 69 -27.90 9.95 17.27
CA GLY A 69 -28.56 10.35 18.52
C GLY A 69 -27.94 9.69 19.77
N VAL A 70 -26.71 9.18 19.65
CA VAL A 70 -25.98 8.52 20.75
C VAL A 70 -24.84 9.45 21.15
N ALA A 71 -24.83 9.91 22.41
CA ALA A 71 -23.69 10.62 22.96
C ALA A 71 -22.61 9.59 23.34
N PHE A 72 -21.54 9.47 22.54
CA PHE A 72 -20.44 8.56 22.86
C PHE A 72 -19.65 9.03 24.07
N LEU A 73 -19.67 10.34 24.34
CA LEU A 73 -19.16 10.99 25.54
C LEU A 73 -20.32 11.61 26.33
N SER A 74 -20.88 10.88 27.30
CA SER A 74 -21.78 11.48 28.29
C SER A 74 -21.00 12.52 29.10
N ALA A 75 -21.28 13.79 28.85
CA ALA A 75 -20.59 14.95 29.42
C ALA A 75 -20.64 15.05 30.97
N ASP A 76 -21.38 14.17 31.65
CA ASP A 76 -21.54 14.18 33.11
C ASP A 76 -20.44 13.46 33.89
N VAL A 77 -19.57 12.65 33.25
CA VAL A 77 -18.54 11.85 33.98
C VAL A 77 -17.11 12.03 33.45
N TYR A 78 -16.92 12.49 32.21
CA TYR A 78 -15.58 12.76 31.66
C TYR A 78 -15.42 14.23 31.33
N TYR A 79 -14.60 14.91 32.13
CA TYR A 79 -14.13 16.29 31.97
C TYR A 79 -13.15 16.43 30.78
N ILE A 80 -13.47 15.81 29.62
CA ILE A 80 -12.67 15.88 28.39
C ILE A 80 -13.63 16.26 27.26
N SER A 81 -13.80 17.58 27.09
CA SER A 81 -14.76 18.21 26.19
C SER A 81 -14.44 18.04 24.71
N GLU A 82 -13.26 17.52 24.36
CA GLU A 82 -12.78 17.33 23.00
C GLU A 82 -11.85 16.13 23.00
N LEU A 83 -11.97 15.18 22.06
CA LEU A 83 -10.83 14.29 21.76
C LEU A 83 -9.71 15.21 21.26
N PRO A 84 -8.61 15.41 22.01
CA PRO A 84 -7.51 16.20 21.50
C PRO A 84 -6.85 15.34 20.43
N SER A 85 -7.13 15.63 19.15
CA SER A 85 -6.41 15.02 18.03
C SER A 85 -5.01 15.65 17.98
N ASP A 86 -4.13 15.23 18.88
CA ASP A 86 -2.74 15.68 18.87
C ASP A 86 -1.96 14.90 17.81
N LEU A 87 -1.82 15.51 16.64
CA LEU A 87 -1.10 14.92 15.53
C LEU A 87 0.41 15.09 15.75
N GLN A 88 1.06 14.03 16.23
CA GLN A 88 2.51 14.01 16.38
C GLN A 88 3.20 13.68 15.06
N TRP A 89 3.93 14.66 14.50
CA TRP A 89 4.68 14.47 13.26
C TRP A 89 5.74 13.36 13.35
N SER A 90 6.25 13.06 14.54
CA SER A 90 7.11 11.91 14.81
C SER A 90 6.42 10.59 14.44
N ASP A 91 5.17 10.41 14.82
CA ASP A 91 4.42 9.18 14.59
C ASP A 91 4.10 9.03 13.11
N VAL A 92 3.72 10.13 12.44
CA VAL A 92 3.50 10.16 11.00
C VAL A 92 4.77 9.74 10.25
N SER A 93 5.94 10.24 10.67
CA SER A 93 7.21 9.89 10.04
C SER A 93 7.56 8.41 10.22
N TRP A 94 7.36 7.85 11.43
CA TRP A 94 7.60 6.44 11.73
C TRP A 94 6.67 5.51 10.96
N ILE A 95 5.38 5.84 10.88
CA ILE A 95 4.38 5.09 10.11
C ILE A 95 4.75 5.09 8.63
N THR A 96 5.14 6.25 8.09
CA THR A 96 5.55 6.38 6.69
C THR A 96 6.76 5.50 6.37
N LEU A 97 7.79 5.55 7.22
CA LEU A 97 9.02 4.75 7.07
C LEU A 97 8.74 3.24 7.13
N THR A 98 7.92 2.83 8.10
CA THR A 98 7.56 1.43 8.29
C THR A 98 6.70 0.92 7.13
N ALA A 99 5.75 1.73 6.65
CA ALA A 99 4.93 1.40 5.49
C ALA A 99 5.78 1.27 4.22
N PHE A 100 6.76 2.16 4.02
CA PHE A 100 7.69 2.08 2.91
C PHE A 100 8.55 0.81 2.95
N PHE A 101 9.05 0.46 4.14
CA PHE A 101 9.80 -0.78 4.35
C PHE A 101 8.97 -2.03 4.01
N PHE A 102 7.74 -2.13 4.53
CA PHE A 102 6.84 -3.23 4.20
C PHE A 102 6.44 -3.26 2.72
N CYS A 103 6.31 -2.11 2.07
CA CYS A 103 6.03 -2.04 0.64
C CYS A 103 7.16 -2.63 -0.20
N ILE A 104 8.42 -2.29 0.13
CA ILE A 104 9.59 -2.89 -0.53
C ILE A 104 9.61 -4.40 -0.31
N LEU A 105 9.40 -4.87 0.93
CA LEU A 105 9.35 -6.29 1.24
C LEU A 105 8.25 -7.02 0.45
N ALA A 106 7.05 -6.44 0.38
CA ALA A 106 5.93 -6.99 -0.37
C ALA A 106 6.19 -7.04 -1.88
N THR A 107 6.95 -6.07 -2.41
CA THR A 107 7.33 -6.01 -3.84
C THR A 107 8.43 -7.00 -4.19
N LEU A 108 9.30 -7.34 -3.23
CA LEU A 108 10.42 -8.23 -3.45
C LEU A 108 9.97 -9.65 -3.85
N TYR A 109 8.90 -10.15 -3.24
CA TYR A 109 8.35 -11.48 -3.54
C TYR A 109 7.89 -11.64 -5.01
N PRO A 110 6.99 -10.80 -5.55
CA PRO A 110 6.57 -10.91 -6.95
C PRO A 110 7.72 -10.61 -7.93
N ALA A 111 8.62 -9.67 -7.61
CA ALA A 111 9.79 -9.39 -8.46
C ALA A 111 10.73 -10.61 -8.57
N TRP A 112 11.00 -11.28 -7.45
CA TRP A 112 11.79 -12.51 -7.43
C TRP A 112 11.08 -13.67 -8.15
N ARG A 113 9.76 -13.80 -7.95
CA ARG A 113 8.94 -14.80 -8.65
C ARG A 113 8.94 -14.58 -10.16
N ALA A 114 8.85 -13.33 -10.63
CA ALA A 114 8.90 -12.98 -12.04
C ALA A 114 10.24 -13.35 -12.70
N ALA A 115 11.36 -13.12 -11.99
CA ALA A 115 12.70 -13.45 -12.47
C ALA A 115 12.94 -14.97 -12.65
N ARG A 116 12.17 -15.81 -11.95
CA ARG A 116 12.26 -17.28 -12.00
C ARG A 116 11.32 -17.95 -13.00
N ILE A 117 10.58 -17.18 -13.80
CA ILE A 117 9.72 -17.75 -14.85
C ILE A 117 10.61 -18.40 -15.92
N ASP A 118 10.35 -19.68 -16.19
CA ASP A 118 11.06 -20.47 -17.19
C ASP A 118 10.45 -20.23 -18.59
N PRO A 119 11.20 -19.66 -19.55
CA PRO A 119 10.69 -19.37 -20.88
C PRO A 119 10.19 -20.62 -21.63
N ALA A 120 10.78 -21.80 -21.36
CA ALA A 120 10.39 -23.05 -22.02
C ALA A 120 9.03 -23.60 -21.55
N ALA A 121 8.63 -23.29 -20.31
CA ALA A 121 7.33 -23.70 -19.76
C ALA A 121 6.20 -22.77 -20.21
N ALA A 122 6.48 -21.48 -20.43
CA ALA A 122 5.48 -20.48 -20.81
C ALA A 122 4.98 -20.63 -22.26
N LEU A 123 5.85 -21.04 -23.19
CA LEU A 123 5.50 -21.27 -24.61
C LEU A 123 4.79 -22.59 -24.89
N ARG A 124 4.68 -23.50 -23.89
CA ARG A 124 4.01 -24.81 -24.05
C ARG A 124 2.51 -24.77 -23.75
N TYR A 125 2.00 -23.62 -23.29
CA TYR A 125 0.60 -23.41 -22.92
C TYR A 125 -0.11 -22.36 -23.78
N GLU A 126 0.54 -21.89 -24.85
CA GLU A 126 -0.14 -21.32 -26.02
C GLU A 126 -0.36 -22.39 -27.08
#